data_AF-A0A927TRE3-F1
#
_entry.id   AF-A0A927TRE3-F1
#
_cell.length_a   1.000
_cell.length_b   1.000
_cell.length_c   1.000
_cell.angle_alpha   90.00
_cell.angle_beta   90.00
_cell.angle_gamma   90.00
#
_symmetry.space_group_name_H-M   'P 1'
#
loop_
_entity.id
_entity.type
_entity.pdbx_description
1 polymer ?
#
loop_
_entity_poly.entity_id
_entity_poly.type
_entity_poly.pdbx_seq_one_letter_code
_entity_poly.pdbx_strand_id
1 'polypeptide(L)'
;MIKTGPKKIAQRAAITLIILLSCLFVLLGKNNCIVYLGIGAYKWVRTILMICAATSAVNLCGHIFAYVHQKRKTQLQDRLRSREESDETKRNTAVLSVKEELENDRLCAMLEKAEQAEWQILQTELGQCRRQLAEMDELQDKLTGLLQTNEADSLSDTEEILEKVEQQICKNVRKVLNHIQIRDPSDQGDQVSAREKIQECVQDNEAQLGQTKEFLYALAEFLNRQGENENDVSMLQIYKETILDSLKNT
;
A
#
# COMPACT_ATOMS: atom_id res chain seq x y z
N MET A 1 27.23 2.96 -22.73
CA MET A 1 27.01 2.27 -21.44
C MET A 1 27.68 0.91 -21.49
N ILE A 2 28.83 0.74 -20.84
CA ILE A 2 29.53 -0.55 -20.82
C ILE A 2 28.93 -1.38 -19.70
N LYS A 3 28.10 -2.38 -20.03
CA LYS A 3 27.63 -3.41 -19.09
C LYS A 3 28.83 -4.27 -18.66
N THR A 4 29.61 -3.80 -17.69
CA THR A 4 30.55 -4.66 -16.97
C THR A 4 29.75 -5.50 -15.98
N GLY A 5 29.54 -6.78 -16.28
CA GLY A 5 28.79 -7.68 -15.41
C GLY A 5 29.38 -7.78 -13.99
N PRO A 6 28.56 -8.14 -12.98
CA PRO A 6 28.92 -8.11 -11.55
C PRO A 6 30.20 -8.92 -11.24
N LYS A 7 30.45 -10.00 -11.99
CA LYS A 7 31.68 -10.81 -11.87
C LYS A 7 32.96 -10.02 -12.15
N LYS A 8 32.95 -9.08 -13.11
CA LYS A 8 34.13 -8.27 -13.46
C LYS A 8 34.42 -7.18 -12.43
N ILE A 9 33.40 -6.71 -11.72
CA ILE A 9 33.54 -5.71 -10.65
C ILE A 9 34.13 -6.37 -9.40
N ALA A 10 33.62 -7.54 -9.02
CA ALA A 10 34.14 -8.31 -7.88
C ALA A 10 35.61 -8.72 -8.10
N GLN A 11 35.98 -9.15 -9.31
CA GLN A 11 37.35 -9.54 -9.63
C GLN A 11 38.33 -8.35 -9.54
N ARG A 12 37.91 -7.16 -9.96
CA ARG A 12 38.74 -5.94 -9.88
C ARG A 12 38.88 -5.43 -8.44
N ALA A 13 37.81 -5.52 -7.63
CA ALA A 13 37.84 -5.17 -6.21
C ALA A 13 38.79 -6.09 -5.41
N ALA A 14 38.79 -7.39 -5.71
CA ALA A 14 39.71 -8.36 -5.11
C ALA A 14 41.18 -8.03 -5.43
N ILE A 15 41.48 -7.66 -6.68
CA ILE A 15 42.85 -7.27 -7.09
C ILE A 15 43.31 -6.01 -6.35
N THR A 16 42.44 -4.99 -6.21
CA THR A 16 42.78 -3.78 -5.45
C THR A 16 43.00 -4.06 -3.96
N LEU A 17 42.25 -4.99 -3.36
CA LEU A 17 42.43 -5.39 -1.97
C LEU A 17 43.79 -6.08 -1.75
N ILE A 18 44.20 -6.96 -2.68
CA ILE A 18 45.50 -7.64 -2.63
C ILE A 18 46.66 -6.65 -2.75
N ILE A 19 46.53 -5.62 -3.60
CA ILE A 19 47.55 -4.56 -3.73
C ILE A 19 47.65 -3.74 -2.44
N LEU A 20 46.53 -3.41 -1.79
CA LEU A 20 46.54 -2.70 -0.51
C LEU A 20 47.13 -3.54 0.64
N LEU A 21 46.81 -4.84 0.69
CA LEU A 21 47.35 -5.78 1.68
C LEU A 21 48.86 -5.99 1.52
N SER A 22 49.35 -6.12 0.28
CA SER A 22 50.78 -6.23 0.02
C SER A 22 51.54 -4.94 0.38
N CYS A 23 50.92 -3.77 0.18
CA CYS A 23 51.45 -2.48 0.65
C CYS A 23 51.58 -2.43 2.17
N LEU A 24 50.54 -2.85 2.89
CA LEU A 24 50.54 -2.90 4.35
C LEU A 24 51.65 -3.83 4.88
N PHE A 25 51.84 -4.99 4.25
CA PHE A 25 52.87 -5.95 4.63
C PHE A 25 54.28 -5.39 4.49
N VAL A 26 54.57 -4.67 3.40
CA VAL A 26 55.88 -4.01 3.19
C VAL A 26 56.10 -2.85 4.17
N LEU A 27 55.04 -2.16 4.58
CA LEU A 27 55.13 -1.10 5.60
C LEU A 27 55.41 -1.67 7.00
N LEU A 28 54.78 -2.80 7.36
CA LEU A 28 54.99 -3.47 8.64
C LEU A 28 56.35 -4.19 8.72
N GLY A 29 56.83 -4.75 7.61
CA GLY A 29 58.12 -5.45 7.49
C GLY A 29 59.33 -4.54 7.26
N LYS A 30 59.19 -3.22 7.43
CA LYS A 30 60.19 -2.19 7.08
C LYS A 30 61.61 -2.53 7.54
N ASN A 31 61.78 -2.98 8.78
CA ASN A 31 63.10 -3.25 9.35
C ASN A 31 63.77 -4.48 8.71
N ASN A 32 63.01 -5.53 8.38
CA ASN A 32 63.56 -6.73 7.75
C ASN A 32 63.83 -6.52 6.26
N CYS A 33 63.00 -5.76 5.55
CA CYS A 33 63.22 -5.45 4.14
C CYS A 33 64.45 -4.58 3.91
N ILE A 34 64.73 -3.61 4.79
CA ILE A 34 65.91 -2.73 4.67
C ILE A 34 67.22 -3.53 4.82
N VAL A 35 67.23 -4.56 5.67
CA VAL A 35 68.41 -5.39 5.94
C VAL A 35 68.76 -6.30 4.76
N TYR A 36 67.77 -6.90 4.09
CA TYR A 36 68.01 -7.84 2.98
C TYR A 36 68.20 -7.20 1.61
N LEU A 37 67.49 -6.11 1.29
CA LEU A 37 67.49 -5.48 -0.03
C LEU A 37 68.37 -4.22 -0.13
N GLY A 38 68.79 -3.67 1.01
CA GLY A 38 69.51 -2.41 1.08
C GLY A 38 68.60 -1.18 0.92
N ILE A 39 69.09 -0.05 1.44
CA ILE A 39 68.33 1.21 1.59
C ILE A 39 67.89 1.80 0.23
N GLY A 40 68.72 1.62 -0.81
CA GLY A 40 68.43 2.13 -2.16
C GLY A 40 67.26 1.42 -2.84
N ALA A 41 67.25 0.08 -2.83
CA ALA A 41 66.19 -0.71 -3.44
C ALA A 41 64.85 -0.54 -2.71
N TYR A 42 64.87 -0.44 -1.37
CA TYR A 42 63.68 -0.18 -0.58
C TYR A 42 62.99 1.15 -0.94
N LYS A 43 63.76 2.21 -1.21
CA LYS A 43 63.20 3.51 -1.64
C LYS A 43 62.47 3.41 -2.98
N TRP A 44 63.02 2.67 -3.94
CA TRP A 44 62.39 2.45 -5.24
C TRP A 44 61.10 1.63 -5.13
N VAL A 45 61.16 0.50 -4.41
CA VAL A 45 59.99 -0.37 -4.18
C VAL A 45 58.87 0.41 -3.49
N ARG A 46 59.19 1.17 -2.43
CA ARG A 46 58.22 2.00 -1.72
C ARG A 46 57.58 3.06 -2.62
N THR A 47 58.35 3.69 -3.50
CA THR A 47 57.83 4.74 -4.40
C THR A 47 56.85 4.16 -5.41
N ILE A 48 57.18 3.02 -6.02
CA ILE A 48 56.29 2.33 -6.98
C ILE A 48 54.99 1.90 -6.27
N LEU A 49 55.10 1.35 -5.07
CA LEU A 49 53.94 0.89 -4.29
C LEU A 49 53.00 2.04 -3.90
N MET A 50 53.53 3.20 -3.54
CA MET A 50 52.72 4.40 -3.24
C MET A 50 51.97 4.90 -4.48
N ILE A 51 52.58 4.85 -5.67
CA ILE A 51 51.92 5.25 -6.93
C ILE A 51 50.78 4.27 -7.27
N CYS A 52 51.01 2.96 -7.11
CA CYS A 52 49.97 1.94 -7.29
C CYS A 52 48.83 2.07 -6.26
N ALA A 53 49.14 2.42 -5.00
CA ALA A 53 48.14 2.65 -3.98
C ALA A 53 47.30 3.92 -4.28
N ALA A 54 47.94 5.01 -4.70
CA ALA A 54 47.24 6.25 -5.06
C ALA A 54 46.29 6.05 -6.26
N THR A 55 46.75 5.36 -7.31
CA THR A 55 45.95 5.08 -8.51
C THR A 55 44.77 4.14 -8.24
N SER A 56 44.93 3.16 -7.34
CA SER A 56 43.82 2.28 -6.93
C SER A 56 42.78 3.00 -6.06
N ALA A 57 43.21 3.89 -5.17
CA ALA A 57 42.30 4.71 -4.35
C ALA A 57 41.41 5.63 -5.22
N VAL A 58 41.99 6.31 -6.22
CA VAL A 58 41.23 7.18 -7.14
C VAL A 58 40.18 6.39 -7.93
N ASN A 59 40.54 5.19 -8.40
CA ASN A 59 39.59 4.31 -9.10
C ASN A 59 38.44 3.84 -8.20
N LEU A 60 38.73 3.50 -6.93
CA LEU A 60 37.71 3.09 -5.96
C LEU A 60 36.70 4.23 -5.69
N CYS A 61 37.20 5.45 -5.48
CA CYS A 61 36.36 6.64 -5.28
C CYS A 61 35.45 6.90 -6.50
N GLY A 62 35.97 6.76 -7.73
CA GLY A 62 35.17 6.89 -8.95
C GLY A 62 34.04 5.86 -9.04
N HIS A 63 34.30 4.61 -8.65
CA HIS A 63 33.29 3.56 -8.64
C HIS A 63 32.20 3.78 -7.59
N ILE A 64 32.56 4.22 -6.37
CA ILE A 64 31.59 4.54 -5.32
C ILE A 64 30.71 5.71 -5.76
N PHE A 65 31.30 6.75 -6.37
CA PHE A 65 30.54 7.89 -6.87
C PHE A 65 29.56 7.49 -7.99
N ALA A 66 30.01 6.66 -8.94
CA ALA A 66 29.14 6.15 -10.00
C ALA A 66 28.00 5.27 -9.45
N TYR A 67 28.28 4.42 -8.46
CA TYR A 67 27.28 3.56 -7.80
C TYR A 67 26.23 4.39 -7.04
N VAL A 68 26.66 5.40 -6.26
CA VAL A 68 25.76 6.30 -5.52
C VAL A 68 24.90 7.12 -6.50
N HIS A 69 25.51 7.65 -7.56
CA HIS A 69 24.80 8.44 -8.56
C HIS A 69 23.79 7.58 -9.35
N GLN A 70 24.12 6.33 -9.65
CA GLN A 70 23.21 5.38 -10.28
C GLN A 70 22.03 5.03 -9.34
N LYS A 71 22.31 4.74 -8.06
CA LYS A 71 21.27 4.44 -7.07
C LYS A 71 20.30 5.61 -6.88
N ARG A 72 20.81 6.85 -6.84
CA ARG A 72 19.97 8.06 -6.78
C ARG A 72 19.07 8.22 -8.00
N LYS A 73 19.57 7.92 -9.21
CA LYS A 73 18.77 7.98 -10.44
C LYS A 73 17.65 6.93 -10.47
N THR A 74 17.95 5.71 -10.04
CA THR A 74 16.94 4.64 -9.94
C THR A 74 15.88 4.99 -8.90
N GLN A 75 16.27 5.46 -7.72
CA GLN A 75 15.33 5.90 -6.68
C GLN A 75 14.45 7.08 -7.11
N LEU A 76 14.98 8.00 -7.92
CA LEU A 76 14.20 9.11 -8.46
C LEU A 76 13.18 8.60 -9.49
N GLN A 77 13.57 7.67 -10.36
CA GLN A 77 12.68 7.07 -11.34
C GLN A 77 11.58 6.23 -10.69
N ASP A 78 11.91 5.45 -9.67
CA ASP A 78 10.91 4.67 -8.92
C ASP A 78 9.93 5.60 -8.20
N ARG A 79 10.41 6.69 -7.59
CA ARG A 79 9.54 7.70 -6.95
C ARG A 79 8.64 8.43 -7.95
N LEU A 80 9.15 8.75 -9.14
CA LEU A 80 8.36 9.39 -10.18
C LEU A 80 7.30 8.43 -10.73
N ARG A 81 7.66 7.16 -10.92
CA ARG A 81 6.73 6.13 -11.42
C ARG A 81 5.64 5.80 -10.41
N SER A 82 5.96 5.66 -9.13
CA SER A 82 4.95 5.51 -8.07
C SER A 82 4.04 6.73 -7.92
N ARG A 83 4.57 7.94 -8.21
CA ARG A 83 3.77 9.17 -8.20
C ARG A 83 2.87 9.26 -9.43
N GLU A 84 3.35 8.89 -10.61
CA GLU A 84 2.55 8.82 -11.84
C GLU A 84 1.46 7.75 -11.72
N GLU A 85 1.75 6.58 -11.17
CA GLU A 85 0.76 5.53 -10.88
C GLU A 85 -0.29 6.01 -9.86
N SER A 86 0.12 6.74 -8.81
CA SER A 86 -0.80 7.34 -7.84
C SER A 86 -1.65 8.46 -8.46
N ASP A 87 -1.05 9.33 -9.28
CA ASP A 87 -1.73 10.46 -9.90
C ASP A 87 -2.65 10.00 -11.05
N GLU A 88 -2.32 8.92 -11.76
CA GLU A 88 -3.17 8.30 -12.78
C GLU A 88 -4.35 7.55 -12.16
N THR A 89 -4.13 6.87 -11.02
CA THR A 89 -5.22 6.29 -10.21
C THR A 89 -6.16 7.38 -9.68
N LYS A 90 -5.62 8.50 -9.21
CA LYS A 90 -6.40 9.70 -8.80
C LYS A 90 -7.11 10.37 -9.97
N ARG A 91 -6.51 10.41 -11.16
CA ARG A 91 -7.14 10.97 -12.37
C ARG A 91 -8.31 10.12 -12.86
N ASN A 92 -8.16 8.80 -12.84
CA ASN A 92 -9.21 7.87 -13.27
C ASN A 92 -10.39 7.85 -12.27
N THR A 93 -10.15 8.13 -10.99
CA THR A 93 -11.23 8.36 -9.99
C THR A 93 -11.83 9.77 -10.07
N ALA A 94 -11.07 10.78 -10.49
CA ALA A 94 -11.54 12.17 -10.57
C ALA A 94 -12.53 12.47 -11.72
N VAL A 95 -12.62 11.64 -12.76
CA VAL A 95 -13.58 11.87 -13.87
C VAL A 95 -15.05 11.72 -13.42
N LEU A 96 -15.28 11.10 -12.26
CA LEU A 96 -16.55 11.12 -11.53
C LEU A 96 -16.29 11.35 -10.04
N SER A 97 -15.48 12.36 -9.67
CA SER A 97 -15.53 12.87 -8.29
C SER A 97 -16.88 13.57 -8.11
N VAL A 98 -17.91 12.76 -7.87
CA VAL A 98 -19.14 13.22 -7.24
C VAL A 98 -18.67 13.96 -6.00
N LYS A 99 -19.06 15.24 -5.90
CA LYS A 99 -18.91 16.03 -4.70
C LYS A 99 -19.09 15.12 -3.48
N GLU A 100 -18.02 15.02 -2.69
CA GLU A 100 -18.06 15.08 -1.23
C GLU A 100 -19.47 15.07 -0.66
N GLU A 101 -19.73 14.07 0.17
CA GLU A 101 -20.84 14.05 1.13
C GLU A 101 -22.23 14.00 0.48
N LEU A 102 -22.59 12.84 -0.05
CA LEU A 102 -24.01 12.47 0.06
C LEU A 102 -24.11 11.63 1.33
N GLU A 103 -24.37 12.34 2.42
CA GLU A 103 -24.58 11.81 3.77
C GLU A 103 -25.52 10.62 3.71
N ASN A 104 -25.16 9.55 4.43
CA ASN A 104 -25.97 8.33 4.57
C ASN A 104 -27.45 8.67 4.86
N ASP A 105 -27.69 9.66 5.72
CA ASP A 105 -29.01 10.22 6.05
C ASP A 105 -29.83 10.65 4.83
N ARG A 106 -29.19 11.28 3.84
CA ARG A 106 -29.87 11.72 2.63
C ARG A 106 -30.26 10.55 1.74
N LEU A 107 -29.42 9.51 1.66
CA LEU A 107 -29.76 8.27 0.94
C LEU A 107 -30.91 7.55 1.65
N CYS A 108 -30.88 7.45 2.98
CA CYS A 108 -31.95 6.90 3.79
C CYS A 108 -33.28 7.64 3.56
N ALA A 109 -33.28 8.97 3.55
CA ALA A 109 -34.48 9.76 3.28
C ALA A 109 -35.02 9.58 1.84
N MET A 110 -34.14 9.41 0.86
CA MET A 110 -34.53 9.12 -0.52
C MET A 110 -35.13 7.72 -0.68
N LEU A 111 -34.57 6.72 0.00
CA LEU A 111 -35.12 5.37 0.05
C LEU A 111 -36.50 5.37 0.73
N GLU A 112 -36.64 6.05 1.86
CA GLU A 112 -37.93 6.15 2.57
C GLU A 112 -39.01 6.81 1.70
N LYS A 113 -38.66 7.87 0.96
CA LYS A 113 -39.58 8.49 0.00
C LYS A 113 -39.98 7.52 -1.11
N ALA A 114 -39.03 6.74 -1.65
CA ALA A 114 -39.30 5.75 -2.68
C ALA A 114 -40.20 4.61 -2.16
N GLU A 115 -39.99 4.16 -0.92
CA GLU A 115 -40.80 3.16 -0.22
C GLU A 115 -42.26 3.62 -0.04
N GLN A 116 -42.46 4.88 0.38
CA GLN A 116 -43.78 5.38 0.77
C GLN A 116 -44.65 5.82 -0.42
N ALA A 117 -44.05 6.35 -1.48
CA ALA A 117 -44.78 7.02 -2.56
C ALA A 117 -44.89 6.22 -3.87
N GLU A 118 -43.75 5.87 -4.48
CA GLU A 118 -43.71 5.48 -5.90
C GLU A 118 -43.51 3.96 -6.08
N TRP A 119 -42.83 3.28 -5.15
CA TRP A 119 -42.40 1.89 -5.32
C TRP A 119 -42.83 0.98 -4.17
N GLN A 120 -44.09 1.08 -3.72
CA GLN A 120 -44.61 0.29 -2.60
C GLN A 120 -44.45 -1.24 -2.79
N ILE A 121 -44.51 -1.74 -4.02
CA ILE A 121 -44.31 -3.16 -4.35
C ILE A 121 -42.89 -3.64 -4.01
N LEU A 122 -41.91 -2.73 -3.98
CA LEU A 122 -40.50 -2.98 -3.69
C LEU A 122 -40.09 -2.50 -2.29
N GLN A 123 -41.07 -2.17 -1.43
CA GLN A 123 -40.84 -1.63 -0.09
C GLN A 123 -39.94 -2.53 0.76
N THR A 124 -40.12 -3.86 0.65
CA THR A 124 -39.33 -4.80 1.45
C THR A 124 -37.86 -4.71 1.08
N GLU A 125 -37.56 -4.71 -0.22
CA GLU A 125 -36.23 -4.70 -0.81
C GLU A 125 -35.52 -3.36 -0.57
N LEU A 126 -36.21 -2.23 -0.77
CA LEU A 126 -35.69 -0.91 -0.44
C LEU A 126 -35.40 -0.76 1.07
N GLY A 127 -36.28 -1.33 1.91
CA GLY A 127 -36.06 -1.39 3.35
C GLY A 127 -34.86 -2.26 3.75
N GLN A 128 -34.42 -3.21 2.91
CA GLN A 128 -33.16 -3.93 3.14
C GLN A 128 -31.96 -3.03 2.89
N CYS A 129 -31.94 -2.29 1.77
CA CYS A 129 -30.87 -1.32 1.48
C CYS A 129 -30.71 -0.30 2.61
N ARG A 130 -31.83 0.21 3.14
CA ARG A 130 -31.82 1.16 4.26
C ARG A 130 -31.26 0.55 5.55
N ARG A 131 -31.60 -0.72 5.84
CA ARG A 131 -31.04 -1.43 7.01
C ARG A 131 -29.54 -1.65 6.87
N GLN A 132 -29.05 -1.98 5.68
CA GLN A 132 -27.63 -2.20 5.42
C GLN A 132 -26.80 -0.92 5.60
N LEU A 133 -27.37 0.24 5.24
CA LEU A 133 -26.77 1.54 5.50
C LEU A 133 -26.63 1.80 7.02
N ALA A 134 -27.71 1.61 7.78
CA ALA A 134 -27.68 1.78 9.25
C ALA A 134 -26.75 0.76 9.94
N GLU A 135 -26.65 -0.44 9.39
CA GLU A 135 -25.74 -1.47 9.88
C GLU A 135 -24.28 -1.07 9.69
N MET A 136 -23.93 -0.41 8.57
CA MET A 136 -22.59 0.12 8.36
C MET A 136 -22.22 1.17 9.41
N ASP A 137 -23.14 2.09 9.73
CA ASP A 137 -22.95 3.10 10.78
C ASP A 137 -22.69 2.41 12.13
N GLU A 138 -23.47 1.38 12.47
CA GLU A 138 -23.29 0.61 13.71
C GLU A 138 -21.91 -0.10 13.75
N LEU A 139 -21.39 -0.57 12.62
CA LEU A 139 -20.06 -1.18 12.55
C LEU A 139 -18.94 -0.13 12.72
N GLN A 140 -19.10 1.08 12.19
CA GLN A 140 -18.16 2.18 12.43
C GLN A 140 -18.15 2.63 13.89
N ASP A 141 -19.32 2.73 14.53
CA ASP A 141 -19.44 3.04 15.96
C ASP A 141 -18.76 1.96 16.81
N LYS A 142 -18.94 0.68 16.45
CA LYS A 142 -18.26 -0.44 17.12
C LYS A 142 -16.75 -0.38 16.95
N LEU A 143 -16.25 -0.05 15.76
CA LEU A 143 -14.81 0.13 15.54
C LEU A 143 -14.26 1.23 16.44
N THR A 144 -14.89 2.40 16.41
CA THR A 144 -14.50 3.56 17.21
C THR A 144 -14.48 3.20 18.70
N GLY A 145 -15.52 2.51 19.19
CA GLY A 145 -15.59 2.03 20.56
C GLY A 145 -14.49 1.02 20.91
N LEU A 146 -14.16 0.09 20.01
CA LEU A 146 -13.07 -0.88 20.19
C LEU A 146 -11.71 -0.20 20.29
N LEU A 147 -11.43 0.78 19.42
CA LEU A 147 -10.17 1.52 19.44
C LEU A 147 -10.02 2.37 20.70
N GLN A 148 -11.07 3.11 21.08
CA GLN A 148 -11.08 3.95 22.28
C GLN A 148 -10.95 3.15 23.57
N THR A 149 -11.64 2.00 23.67
CA THR A 149 -11.61 1.17 24.89
C THR A 149 -10.24 0.53 25.12
N ASN A 150 -9.49 0.28 24.05
CA ASN A 150 -8.18 -0.37 24.10
C ASN A 150 -7.00 0.60 23.94
N GLU A 151 -7.25 1.92 23.95
CA GLU A 151 -6.24 2.97 23.70
C GLU A 151 -5.38 2.71 22.44
N ALA A 152 -6.02 2.13 21.41
CA ALA A 152 -5.34 1.60 20.23
C ALA A 152 -5.23 2.65 19.11
N ASP A 153 -4.76 3.86 19.43
CA ASP A 153 -4.64 4.99 18.50
C ASP A 153 -3.76 4.67 17.27
N SER A 154 -2.84 3.71 17.41
CA SER A 154 -1.99 3.24 16.30
C SER A 154 -2.75 2.51 15.19
N LEU A 155 -4.00 2.10 15.45
CA LEU A 155 -4.86 1.40 14.49
C LEU A 155 -5.97 2.32 13.93
N SER A 156 -5.86 3.64 14.08
CA SER A 156 -6.80 4.60 13.49
C SER A 156 -6.89 4.49 11.96
N ASP A 157 -5.87 3.93 11.31
CA ASP A 157 -5.89 3.62 9.87
C ASP A 157 -6.98 2.61 9.47
N THR A 158 -7.54 1.87 10.43
CA THR A 158 -8.68 0.97 10.23
C THR A 158 -10.00 1.71 10.03
N GLU A 159 -10.12 2.93 10.54
CA GLU A 159 -11.30 3.79 10.34
C GLU A 159 -11.40 4.20 8.85
N GLU A 160 -10.28 4.54 8.21
CA GLU A 160 -10.22 4.87 6.77
C GLU A 160 -10.67 3.68 5.89
N ILE A 161 -10.49 2.44 6.36
CA ILE A 161 -10.91 1.24 5.63
C ILE A 161 -12.43 1.10 5.68
N LEU A 162 -13.04 1.28 6.85
CA LEU A 162 -14.50 1.24 6.99
C LEU A 162 -15.16 2.42 6.28
N GLU A 163 -14.54 3.60 6.24
CA GLU A 163 -15.01 4.74 5.46
C GLU A 163 -15.09 4.39 3.96
N LYS A 164 -14.08 3.68 3.42
CA LYS A 164 -14.10 3.23 2.02
C LYS A 164 -15.20 2.21 1.74
N VAL A 165 -15.49 1.32 2.70
CA VAL A 165 -16.60 0.38 2.59
C VAL A 165 -17.94 1.12 2.58
N GLU A 166 -18.13 2.06 3.51
CA GLU A 166 -19.34 2.90 3.57
C GLU A 166 -19.54 3.67 2.25
N GLN A 167 -18.49 4.29 1.72
CA GLN A 167 -18.55 4.99 0.44
C GLN A 167 -19.00 4.07 -0.69
N GLN A 168 -18.56 2.81 -0.71
CA GLN A 168 -18.96 1.84 -1.71
C GLN A 168 -20.42 1.37 -1.52
N ILE A 169 -20.88 1.14 -0.29
CA ILE A 169 -22.30 0.84 0.01
C ILE A 169 -23.18 2.01 -0.44
N CYS A 170 -22.82 3.25 -0.07
CA CYS A 170 -23.49 4.48 -0.48
C CYS A 170 -23.54 4.63 -2.01
N LYS A 171 -22.45 4.28 -2.71
CA LYS A 171 -22.40 4.27 -4.17
C LYS A 171 -23.34 3.24 -4.78
N ASN A 172 -23.43 2.05 -4.22
CA ASN A 172 -24.35 1.01 -4.68
C ASN A 172 -25.82 1.43 -4.51
N VAL A 173 -26.18 1.97 -3.34
CA VAL A 173 -27.52 2.51 -3.10
C VAL A 173 -27.84 3.66 -4.06
N ARG A 174 -26.88 4.54 -4.34
CA ARG A 174 -27.06 5.61 -5.33
C ARG A 174 -27.32 5.08 -6.74
N LYS A 175 -26.64 4.01 -7.16
CA LYS A 175 -26.90 3.35 -8.46
C LYS A 175 -28.34 2.86 -8.52
N VAL A 176 -28.84 2.23 -7.46
CA VAL A 176 -30.24 1.77 -7.36
C VAL A 176 -31.22 2.93 -7.43
N LEU A 177 -31.03 3.97 -6.62
CA LEU A 177 -31.92 5.14 -6.64
C LEU A 177 -31.97 5.80 -8.02
N ASN A 178 -30.82 5.97 -8.68
CA ASN A 178 -30.77 6.49 -10.04
C ASN A 178 -31.49 5.59 -11.05
N HIS A 179 -31.39 4.28 -10.89
CA HIS A 179 -32.05 3.31 -11.76
C HIS A 179 -33.56 3.29 -11.58
N ILE A 180 -34.05 3.52 -10.36
CA ILE A 180 -35.47 3.60 -10.03
C ILE A 180 -36.06 4.94 -10.50
N GLN A 181 -35.33 6.04 -10.37
CA GLN A 181 -35.81 7.39 -10.75
C GLN A 181 -36.14 7.57 -12.23
N ILE A 182 -35.53 6.78 -13.12
CA ILE A 182 -35.75 6.88 -14.57
C ILE A 182 -36.86 5.95 -15.09
N ARG A 183 -37.46 5.14 -14.21
CA ARG A 183 -38.42 4.08 -14.57
C ARG A 183 -39.85 4.43 -14.19
N ASP A 184 -40.80 3.85 -14.90
CA ASP A 184 -42.22 4.00 -14.59
C ASP A 184 -42.65 2.97 -13.53
N PRO A 185 -43.06 3.40 -12.33
CA PRO A 185 -43.54 2.48 -11.29
C PRO A 185 -44.83 1.73 -11.67
N SER A 186 -45.55 2.17 -12.71
CA SER A 186 -46.77 1.51 -13.19
C SER A 186 -46.49 0.40 -14.20
N ASP A 187 -45.29 0.37 -14.81
CA ASP A 187 -44.91 -0.63 -15.80
C ASP A 187 -44.34 -1.88 -15.14
N GLN A 188 -44.87 -3.05 -15.50
CA GLN A 188 -44.49 -4.31 -14.89
C GLN A 188 -43.05 -4.74 -15.27
N GLY A 189 -42.59 -4.38 -16.48
CA GLY A 189 -41.21 -4.66 -16.92
C GLY A 189 -40.19 -3.84 -16.12
N ASP A 190 -40.50 -2.58 -15.90
CA ASP A 190 -39.70 -1.67 -15.07
C ASP A 190 -39.66 -2.10 -13.60
N GLN A 191 -40.77 -2.60 -13.05
CA GLN A 191 -40.80 -3.18 -11.69
C GLN A 191 -39.89 -4.40 -11.54
N VAL A 192 -39.90 -5.32 -12.50
CA VAL A 192 -39.03 -6.50 -12.47
C VAL A 192 -37.56 -6.08 -12.57
N SER A 193 -37.23 -5.19 -13.50
CA SER A 193 -35.87 -4.71 -13.68
C SER A 193 -35.36 -3.89 -12.48
N ALA A 194 -36.22 -3.08 -11.85
CA ALA A 194 -35.90 -2.38 -10.62
C ALA A 194 -35.62 -3.36 -9.47
N ARG A 195 -36.47 -4.38 -9.30
CA ARG A 195 -36.26 -5.43 -8.29
C ARG A 195 -34.93 -6.14 -8.46
N GLU A 196 -34.57 -6.54 -9.69
CA GLU A 196 -33.28 -7.20 -9.98
C GLU A 196 -32.10 -6.32 -9.56
N LYS A 197 -32.14 -5.01 -9.87
CA LYS A 197 -31.08 -4.09 -9.46
C LYS A 197 -31.03 -3.81 -7.97
N ILE A 198 -32.16 -3.78 -7.29
CA ILE A 198 -32.16 -3.68 -5.82
C ILE A 198 -31.54 -4.96 -5.23
N GLN A 199 -31.88 -6.14 -5.74
CA GLN A 199 -31.31 -7.40 -5.24
C GLN A 199 -29.80 -7.51 -5.45
N GLU A 200 -29.29 -7.08 -6.61
CA GLU A 200 -27.84 -7.00 -6.88
C GLU A 200 -27.15 -6.10 -5.85
N CYS A 201 -27.72 -4.91 -5.60
CA CYS A 201 -27.20 -3.99 -4.58
C CYS A 201 -27.24 -4.59 -3.17
N VAL A 202 -28.33 -5.27 -2.80
CA VAL A 202 -28.45 -5.90 -1.48
C VAL A 202 -27.39 -6.98 -1.31
N GLN A 203 -27.16 -7.83 -2.31
CA GLN A 203 -26.15 -8.88 -2.25
C GLN A 203 -24.73 -8.31 -2.15
N ASP A 204 -24.41 -7.30 -2.96
CA ASP A 204 -23.11 -6.65 -2.94
C ASP A 204 -22.83 -6.00 -1.57
N ASN A 205 -23.82 -5.27 -1.03
CA ASN A 205 -23.71 -4.63 0.28
C ASN A 205 -23.61 -5.67 1.41
N GLU A 206 -24.35 -6.78 1.33
CA GLU A 206 -24.29 -7.85 2.34
C GLU A 206 -22.91 -8.52 2.38
N ALA A 207 -22.29 -8.73 1.21
CA ALA A 207 -20.93 -9.24 1.13
C ALA A 207 -19.92 -8.28 1.79
N GLN A 208 -20.06 -6.98 1.56
CA GLN A 208 -19.19 -5.94 2.14
C GLN A 208 -19.36 -5.82 3.66
N LEU A 209 -20.60 -5.83 4.15
CA LEU A 209 -20.91 -5.84 5.58
C LEU A 209 -20.39 -7.11 6.25
N GLY A 210 -20.52 -8.27 5.59
CA GLY A 210 -19.98 -9.54 6.06
C GLY A 210 -18.47 -9.48 6.27
N GLN A 211 -17.71 -9.02 5.26
CA GLN A 211 -16.26 -8.84 5.36
C GLN A 211 -15.87 -7.84 6.46
N THR A 212 -16.63 -6.75 6.60
CA THR A 212 -16.39 -5.74 7.65
C THR A 212 -16.60 -6.31 9.04
N LYS A 213 -17.64 -7.14 9.26
CA LYS A 213 -17.85 -7.84 10.53
C LYS A 213 -16.71 -8.80 10.84
N GLU A 214 -16.29 -9.62 9.87
CA GLU A 214 -15.16 -10.53 10.05
C GLU A 214 -13.88 -9.78 10.44
N PHE A 215 -13.62 -8.64 9.79
CA PHE A 215 -12.51 -7.77 10.15
C PHE A 215 -12.63 -7.23 11.58
N LEU A 216 -13.80 -6.75 12.01
CA LEU A 216 -13.99 -6.28 13.39
C LEU A 216 -13.83 -7.40 14.42
N TYR A 217 -14.27 -8.62 14.11
CA TYR A 217 -14.00 -9.78 14.97
C TYR A 217 -12.51 -10.07 15.08
N ALA A 218 -11.79 -10.07 13.97
CA ALA A 218 -10.34 -10.26 13.96
C ALA A 218 -9.60 -9.14 14.69
N LEU A 219 -10.05 -7.88 14.57
CA LEU A 219 -9.50 -6.75 15.30
C LEU A 219 -9.76 -6.88 16.80
N ALA A 220 -10.97 -7.25 17.21
CA ALA A 220 -11.28 -7.50 18.62
C ALA A 220 -10.45 -8.66 19.19
N GLU A 221 -10.27 -9.75 18.44
CA GLU A 221 -9.41 -10.86 18.82
C GLU A 221 -7.94 -10.43 18.95
N PHE A 222 -7.44 -9.60 18.02
CA PHE A 222 -6.11 -9.01 18.09
C PHE A 222 -5.92 -8.13 19.33
N LEU A 223 -6.87 -7.24 19.62
CA LEU A 223 -6.82 -6.37 20.79
C LEU A 223 -6.84 -7.18 22.09
N ASN A 224 -7.68 -8.22 22.16
CA ASN A 224 -7.74 -9.13 23.31
C ASN A 224 -6.46 -9.97 23.51
N ARG A 225 -5.67 -10.16 22.46
CA ARG A 225 -4.38 -10.88 22.49
C ARG A 225 -3.16 -9.98 22.63
N GLN A 226 -3.32 -8.66 22.67
CA GLN A 226 -2.20 -7.76 22.93
C GLN A 226 -1.51 -8.14 24.25
N GLY A 227 -0.32 -8.74 24.13
CA GLY A 227 0.46 -9.30 25.24
C GLY A 227 0.86 -10.77 25.07
N GLU A 228 0.24 -11.53 24.16
CA GLU A 228 0.44 -12.99 24.09
C GLU A 228 1.18 -13.52 22.84
N ASN A 229 1.14 -12.93 21.62
CA ASN A 229 1.92 -13.41 20.45
C ASN A 229 2.10 -12.38 19.29
N GLU A 230 3.23 -12.45 18.56
CA GLU A 230 3.55 -11.59 17.39
C GLU A 230 2.80 -11.94 16.08
N ASN A 231 2.16 -13.12 15.99
CA ASN A 231 1.53 -13.61 14.75
C ASN A 231 0.23 -12.87 14.37
N ASP A 232 -0.44 -12.20 15.31
CA ASP A 232 -1.78 -11.64 15.11
C ASP A 232 -1.77 -10.37 14.21
N VAL A 233 -0.63 -9.66 14.10
CA VAL A 233 -0.48 -8.50 13.19
C VAL A 233 -0.62 -8.91 11.72
N SER A 234 -0.16 -10.12 11.36
CA SER A 234 -0.21 -10.63 9.99
C SER A 234 -1.64 -10.94 9.54
N MET A 235 -2.48 -11.46 10.44
CA MET A 235 -3.90 -11.74 10.16
C MET A 235 -4.67 -10.44 9.93
N LEU A 236 -4.42 -9.41 10.74
CA LEU A 236 -5.08 -8.12 10.60
C LEU A 236 -4.74 -7.46 9.27
N GLN A 237 -3.47 -7.56 8.84
CA GLN A 237 -3.04 -7.08 7.53
C GLN A 237 -3.70 -7.85 6.37
N ILE A 238 -3.88 -9.17 6.50
CA ILE A 238 -4.56 -9.99 5.49
C ILE A 238 -6.04 -9.58 5.34
N TYR A 239 -6.75 -9.30 6.43
CA TYR A 239 -8.13 -8.83 6.35
C TYR A 239 -8.23 -7.42 5.76
N LYS A 240 -7.31 -6.51 6.12
CA LYS A 240 -7.19 -5.19 5.48
C LYS A 240 -7.01 -5.33 3.96
N GLU A 241 -6.10 -6.19 3.53
CA GLU A 241 -5.84 -6.45 2.11
C GLU A 241 -7.05 -7.07 1.40
N THR A 242 -7.75 -8.00 2.05
CA THR A 242 -8.95 -8.66 1.51
C THR A 242 -10.09 -7.68 1.28
N ILE A 243 -10.34 -6.77 2.23
CA ILE A 243 -11.34 -5.70 2.07
C ILE A 243 -10.92 -4.75 0.95
N LEU A 244 -9.66 -4.34 0.92
CA LEU A 244 -9.18 -3.42 -0.12
C LEU A 244 -9.23 -4.05 -1.52
N ASP A 245 -8.98 -5.35 -1.65
CA ASP A 245 -9.06 -6.05 -2.92
C ASP A 245 -10.51 -6.34 -3.34
N SER A 246 -11.43 -6.59 -2.41
CA SER A 246 -12.85 -6.69 -2.75
C SER A 246 -13.41 -5.37 -3.28
N LEU A 247 -12.97 -4.24 -2.71
CA LEU A 247 -13.31 -2.89 -3.18
C LEU A 247 -12.76 -2.56 -4.56
N LYS A 248 -11.60 -3.12 -4.96
CA LYS A 248 -11.02 -2.90 -6.31
C LYS A 248 -11.71 -3.71 -7.40
N ASN A 249 -12.31 -4.84 -7.04
CA ASN A 249 -12.91 -5.78 -7.97
C ASN A 249 -14.43 -5.56 -8.19
N THR A 250 -15.00 -4.47 -7.64
CA THR A 250 -16.44 -4.12 -7.72
C THR A 250 -16.68 -2.76 -8.38
#